data_AF-A0A7K0UXM8-F1
#
_entry.id   AF-A0A7K0UXM8-F1
#
_cell.length_a   1.000
_cell.length_b   1.000
_cell.length_c   1.000
_cell.angle_alpha   90.00
_cell.angle_beta   90.00
_cell.angle_gamma   90.00
#
_symmetry.space_group_name_H-M   'P 1'
#
loop_
_entity.id
_entity.type
_entity.pdbx_description
1 polymer ?
#
loop_
_entity_poly.entity_id
_entity_poly.type
_entity_poly.pdbx_seq_one_letter_code
_entity_poly.pdbx_strand_id
1 'polypeptide(L)'
;MTELLDFELSELIGLVSEIDYEGNEFTVMQRAGALAFNDLLANFTKDGSCKDKSLVALVLVRLNDLQVRDYAMGITDSENIEHLFNMWRWLLQIAPVGHLAPIASLYSAVSYEKGDTALALAALDQALCDDPKYPLALLLRRVYLAGWPAESFATMRMELHPKVCAALFSE
;
A
#
# COMPACT_ATOMS: atom_id res chain seq x y z
N MET A 1 22.37 6.78 -12.50
CA MET A 1 21.61 6.47 -13.73
C MET A 1 20.18 6.33 -13.26
N THR A 2 19.59 7.48 -12.98
CA THR A 2 18.39 7.64 -12.17
C THR A 2 17.40 8.33 -13.08
N GLU A 3 16.19 7.78 -13.17
CA GLU A 3 15.00 8.42 -13.71
C GLU A 3 15.03 8.77 -15.21
N LEU A 4 14.91 7.74 -16.04
CA LEU A 4 13.80 7.81 -16.99
C LEU A 4 12.59 7.32 -16.20
N LEU A 5 11.83 8.27 -15.64
CA LEU A 5 10.47 8.00 -15.17
C LEU A 5 9.78 7.19 -16.27
N ASP A 6 9.18 6.05 -15.94
CA ASP A 6 8.50 5.23 -16.93
C ASP A 6 7.31 6.04 -17.46
N PHE A 7 7.52 6.67 -18.63
CA PHE A 7 6.59 7.61 -19.23
C PHE A 7 5.23 6.95 -19.47
N GLU A 8 5.25 5.69 -19.91
CA GLU A 8 4.05 4.90 -20.15
C GLU A 8 3.29 4.67 -18.83
N LEU A 9 3.97 4.28 -17.76
CA LEU A 9 3.32 4.11 -16.45
C LEU A 9 2.72 5.43 -15.95
N SER A 10 3.43 6.54 -16.13
CA SER A 10 2.96 7.87 -15.71
C SER A 10 1.73 8.31 -16.50
N GLU A 11 1.69 8.03 -17.81
CA GLU A 11 0.53 8.28 -18.65
C GLU A 11 -0.67 7.44 -18.20
N LEU A 12 -0.47 6.14 -17.95
CA LEU A 12 -1.52 5.24 -17.45
C LEU A 12 -2.07 5.68 -16.08
N ILE A 13 -1.22 6.14 -15.17
CA ILE A 13 -1.65 6.71 -13.88
C ILE A 13 -2.57 7.91 -14.10
N GLY A 14 -2.22 8.82 -15.03
CA GLY A 14 -3.05 9.98 -15.36
C GLY A 14 -4.42 9.65 -15.96
N LEU A 15 -4.61 8.42 -16.45
CA LEU A 15 -5.89 7.93 -16.98
C LEU A 15 -6.79 7.31 -15.90
N VAL A 16 -6.25 6.95 -14.73
CA VAL A 16 -7.04 6.35 -13.65
C VAL A 16 -7.61 7.45 -12.77
N SER A 17 -8.93 7.56 -12.73
CA SER A 17 -9.62 8.49 -11.84
C SER A 17 -9.54 8.04 -10.38
N GLU A 18 -9.34 8.98 -9.46
CA GLU A 18 -9.45 8.76 -8.01
C GLU A 18 -10.89 8.36 -7.62
N ILE A 19 -11.05 7.82 -6.41
CA ILE A 19 -12.35 7.43 -5.88
C ILE A 19 -13.03 8.68 -5.30
N ASP A 20 -14.15 9.05 -5.91
CA ASP A 20 -15.01 10.14 -5.44
C ASP A 20 -16.10 9.62 -4.50
N TYR A 21 -16.02 9.96 -3.22
CA TYR A 21 -16.98 9.55 -2.19
C TYR A 21 -18.35 10.23 -2.32
N GLU A 22 -18.46 11.31 -3.10
CA GLU A 22 -19.75 11.94 -3.42
C GLU A 22 -20.45 11.22 -4.59
N GLY A 23 -19.71 10.42 -5.35
CA GLY A 23 -20.23 9.62 -6.46
C GLY A 23 -21.00 8.38 -5.99
N ASN A 24 -21.93 7.89 -6.82
CA ASN A 24 -22.75 6.72 -6.49
C ASN A 24 -21.99 5.37 -6.59
N GLU A 25 -20.79 5.37 -7.17
CA GLU A 25 -20.06 4.13 -7.52
C GLU A 25 -18.77 3.93 -6.70
N PHE A 26 -18.53 4.75 -5.67
CA PHE A 26 -17.25 4.71 -4.94
C PHE A 26 -16.97 3.35 -4.31
N THR A 27 -17.99 2.67 -3.78
CA THR A 27 -17.87 1.31 -3.20
C THR A 27 -17.48 0.26 -4.24
N VAL A 28 -17.98 0.40 -5.48
CA VAL A 28 -17.62 -0.48 -6.61
C VAL A 28 -16.15 -0.27 -6.98
N MET A 29 -15.70 0.98 -7.01
CA MET A 29 -14.29 1.30 -7.28
C MET A 29 -13.36 0.84 -6.17
N GLN A 30 -13.78 0.93 -4.90
CA GLN A 30 -13.03 0.41 -3.76
C GLN A 30 -12.88 -1.11 -3.84
N ARG A 31 -13.98 -1.82 -4.12
CA ARG A 31 -13.95 -3.27 -4.33
C ARG A 31 -13.02 -3.65 -5.49
N ALA A 32 -13.12 -2.95 -6.61
CA ALA A 32 -12.24 -3.17 -7.77
C ALA A 32 -10.77 -2.88 -7.42
N GLY A 33 -10.48 -1.86 -6.61
CA GLY A 33 -9.14 -1.56 -6.12
C GLY A 33 -8.54 -2.68 -5.26
N ALA A 34 -9.34 -3.26 -4.36
CA ALA A 34 -8.91 -4.40 -3.54
C ALA A 34 -8.65 -5.66 -4.38
N LEU A 35 -9.48 -5.94 -5.39
CA LEU A 35 -9.27 -7.06 -6.31
C LEU A 35 -8.02 -6.85 -7.19
N ALA A 36 -7.83 -5.64 -7.72
CA ALA A 36 -6.63 -5.29 -8.47
C ALA A 36 -5.35 -5.44 -7.62
N PHE A 37 -5.42 -5.12 -6.33
CA PHE A 37 -4.31 -5.36 -5.41
C PHE A 37 -3.98 -6.87 -5.30
N ASN A 38 -4.99 -7.73 -5.18
CA ASN A 38 -4.80 -9.18 -5.15
C ASN A 38 -4.17 -9.71 -6.44
N ASP A 39 -4.63 -9.22 -7.60
CA ASP A 39 -4.06 -9.58 -8.90
C ASP A 39 -2.59 -9.15 -9.02
N LEU A 40 -2.26 -7.95 -8.51
CA LEU A 40 -0.88 -7.48 -8.49
C LEU A 40 0.00 -8.36 -7.60
N LEU A 41 -0.47 -8.68 -6.39
CA LEU A 41 0.24 -9.54 -5.44
C LEU A 41 0.46 -10.94 -6.02
N ALA A 42 -0.54 -11.51 -6.69
CA ALA A 42 -0.45 -12.82 -7.33
C ALA A 42 0.59 -12.82 -8.47
N ASN A 43 0.55 -11.81 -9.35
CA ASN A 43 1.53 -11.65 -10.43
C ASN A 43 2.95 -11.47 -9.88
N PHE A 44 3.11 -10.61 -8.87
CA PHE A 44 4.40 -10.35 -8.25
C PHE A 44 4.97 -11.58 -7.53
N THR A 45 4.13 -12.32 -6.80
CA THR A 45 4.54 -13.56 -6.10
C THR A 45 5.08 -14.60 -7.08
N LYS A 46 4.51 -14.67 -8.28
CA LYS A 46 4.92 -15.60 -9.32
C LYS A 46 6.20 -15.18 -10.04
N ASP A 47 6.31 -13.92 -10.44
CA ASP A 47 7.33 -13.46 -11.39
C ASP A 47 8.34 -12.44 -10.79
N GLY A 48 8.18 -12.06 -9.53
CA GLY A 48 8.99 -11.01 -8.86
C GLY A 48 8.78 -9.60 -9.42
N SER A 49 7.79 -9.42 -10.29
CA SER A 49 7.42 -8.16 -10.97
C SER A 49 6.01 -8.29 -11.55
N CYS A 50 5.44 -7.18 -12.03
CA CYS A 50 4.21 -7.21 -12.84
C CYS A 50 4.45 -6.48 -14.16
N LYS A 51 4.17 -7.17 -15.28
CA LYS A 51 4.32 -6.61 -16.65
C LYS A 51 3.13 -5.78 -17.09
N ASP A 52 1.97 -6.00 -16.46
CA ASP A 52 0.76 -5.24 -16.73
C ASP A 52 0.85 -3.87 -16.06
N LYS A 53 1.35 -2.88 -16.81
CA LYS A 53 1.49 -1.51 -16.32
C LYS A 53 0.15 -0.85 -16.02
N SER A 54 -0.93 -1.27 -16.67
CA SER A 54 -2.29 -0.75 -16.39
C SER A 54 -2.76 -1.21 -15.01
N LEU A 55 -2.50 -2.48 -14.67
CA LEU A 55 -2.76 -2.99 -13.32
C LEU A 55 -1.92 -2.27 -12.26
N VAL A 56 -0.62 -2.05 -12.54
CA VAL A 56 0.26 -1.29 -11.63
C VAL A 56 -0.26 0.14 -11.43
N ALA A 57 -0.57 0.86 -12.52
CA ALA A 57 -1.13 2.21 -12.45
C ALA A 57 -2.42 2.25 -11.64
N LEU A 58 -3.33 1.31 -11.89
CA LEU A 58 -4.58 1.18 -11.15
C LEU A 58 -4.32 1.02 -9.64
N VAL A 59 -3.43 0.11 -9.24
CA VAL A 59 -3.12 -0.10 -7.82
C VAL A 59 -2.48 1.14 -7.20
N LEU A 60 -1.52 1.79 -7.88
CA LEU A 60 -0.87 3.00 -7.38
C LEU A 60 -1.86 4.12 -7.08
N VAL A 61 -2.86 4.32 -7.94
CA VAL A 61 -3.91 5.32 -7.70
C VAL A 61 -4.89 4.85 -6.63
N ARG A 62 -5.26 3.57 -6.63
CA ARG A 62 -6.25 3.04 -5.66
C ARG A 62 -5.71 3.02 -4.23
N LEU A 63 -4.40 2.90 -4.01
CA LEU A 63 -3.78 2.99 -2.68
C LEU A 63 -3.91 4.38 -2.01
N ASN A 64 -4.34 5.41 -2.75
CA ASN A 64 -4.68 6.71 -2.15
C ASN A 64 -6.03 6.66 -1.40
N ASP A 65 -6.91 5.72 -1.72
CA ASP A 65 -8.17 5.52 -1.01
C ASP A 65 -7.94 4.77 0.32
N LEU A 66 -8.59 5.25 1.38
CA LEU A 66 -8.40 4.73 2.74
C LEU A 66 -8.80 3.26 2.85
N GLN A 67 -9.91 2.85 2.23
CA GLN A 67 -10.41 1.48 2.34
C GLN A 67 -9.54 0.49 1.57
N VAL A 68 -9.08 0.87 0.37
CA VAL A 68 -8.19 0.03 -0.42
C VAL A 68 -6.81 -0.10 0.25
N ARG A 69 -6.27 0.99 0.78
CA ARG A 69 -5.00 0.98 1.50
C ARG A 69 -5.07 0.11 2.77
N ASP A 70 -6.13 0.27 3.56
CA ASP A 70 -6.27 -0.48 4.81
C ASP A 70 -6.54 -1.97 4.54
N TYR A 71 -7.16 -2.29 3.39
CA TYR A 71 -7.24 -3.67 2.90
C TYR A 71 -5.86 -4.24 2.57
N ALA A 72 -5.06 -3.51 1.79
CA ALA A 72 -3.70 -3.91 1.43
C ALA A 72 -2.76 -4.04 2.63
N MET A 73 -2.96 -3.23 3.69
CA MET A 73 -2.29 -3.42 4.96
C MET A 73 -2.74 -4.73 5.63
N GLY A 74 -4.06 -4.90 5.76
CA GLY A 74 -4.66 -5.97 6.55
C GLY A 74 -4.44 -7.39 6.02
N ILE A 75 -4.26 -7.57 4.71
CA ILE A 75 -4.05 -8.89 4.09
C ILE A 75 -2.70 -9.55 4.46
N THR A 76 -1.78 -8.80 5.08
CA THR A 76 -0.48 -9.34 5.50
C THR A 76 -0.65 -10.47 6.52
N ASP A 77 0.02 -11.60 6.32
CA ASP A 77 0.05 -12.72 7.25
C ASP A 77 1.44 -13.37 7.28
N SER A 78 1.62 -14.39 8.12
CA SER A 78 2.91 -15.09 8.24
C SER A 78 3.36 -15.80 6.97
N GLU A 79 2.45 -16.10 6.04
CA GLU A 79 2.75 -16.82 4.80
C GLU A 79 3.16 -15.87 3.67
N ASN A 80 2.56 -14.67 3.62
CA ASN A 80 2.74 -13.72 2.52
C ASN A 80 3.63 -12.51 2.84
N ILE A 81 4.03 -12.32 4.12
CA ILE A 81 4.76 -11.11 4.56
C ILE A 81 6.05 -10.86 3.77
N GLU A 82 6.79 -11.90 3.37
CA GLU A 82 8.00 -11.75 2.54
C GLU A 82 7.68 -11.31 1.11
N HIS A 83 6.58 -11.80 0.53
CA HIS A 83 6.13 -11.39 -0.79
C HIS A 83 5.68 -9.94 -0.79
N LEU A 84 4.91 -9.53 0.22
CA LEU A 84 4.49 -8.14 0.40
C LEU A 84 5.68 -7.21 0.64
N PHE A 85 6.63 -7.59 1.50
CA PHE A 85 7.86 -6.81 1.73
C PHE A 85 8.60 -6.53 0.42
N ASN A 86 8.81 -7.55 -0.41
CA ASN A 86 9.50 -7.41 -1.68
C ASN A 86 8.67 -6.63 -2.71
N MET A 87 7.35 -6.82 -2.75
CA MET A 87 6.46 -6.10 -3.65
C MET A 87 6.42 -4.61 -3.33
N TRP A 88 6.33 -4.24 -2.04
CA TRP A 88 6.37 -2.85 -1.63
C TRP A 88 7.70 -2.19 -1.99
N ARG A 89 8.81 -2.89 -1.76
CA ARG A 89 10.15 -2.41 -2.16
C ARG A 89 10.23 -2.20 -3.68
N TRP A 90 9.68 -3.12 -4.47
CA TRP A 90 9.64 -2.98 -5.92
C TRP A 90 8.75 -1.82 -6.37
N LEU A 91 7.57 -1.66 -5.78
CA LEU A 91 6.67 -0.55 -6.06
C LEU A 91 7.33 0.81 -5.75
N LEU A 92 8.08 0.92 -4.64
CA LEU A 92 8.84 2.14 -4.32
C LEU A 92 9.92 2.50 -5.34
N GLN A 93 10.40 1.54 -6.14
CA GLN A 93 11.39 1.80 -7.19
C GLN A 93 10.77 2.33 -8.49
N ILE A 94 9.49 2.05 -8.73
CA ILE A 94 8.83 2.35 -10.00
C ILE A 94 7.72 3.40 -9.88
N ALA A 95 7.17 3.60 -8.69
CA ALA A 95 6.10 4.55 -8.45
C ALA A 95 6.62 5.99 -8.64
N PRO A 96 5.89 6.85 -9.37
CA PRO A 96 6.26 8.25 -9.49
C PRO A 96 6.01 9.01 -8.17
N VAL A 97 6.65 10.17 -8.06
CA VAL A 97 6.40 11.14 -6.98
C VAL A 97 4.90 11.47 -6.90
N GLY A 98 4.38 11.58 -5.69
CA GLY A 98 2.96 11.77 -5.39
C GLY A 98 2.20 10.47 -5.10
N HIS A 99 2.79 9.30 -5.36
CA HIS A 99 2.21 7.99 -5.05
C HIS A 99 3.05 7.17 -4.06
N LEU A 100 4.15 7.73 -3.53
CA LEU A 100 5.07 6.99 -2.68
C LEU A 100 4.56 6.88 -1.24
N ALA A 101 3.88 7.91 -0.72
CA ALA A 101 3.42 7.97 0.66
C ALA A 101 2.62 6.74 1.15
N PRO A 102 1.58 6.24 0.43
CA PRO A 102 0.88 5.02 0.83
C PRO A 102 1.79 3.80 0.81
N ILE A 103 2.59 3.63 -0.25
CA ILE A 103 3.45 2.46 -0.45
C ILE A 103 4.52 2.39 0.63
N ALA A 104 5.18 3.52 0.91
CA ALA A 104 6.21 3.64 1.92
C ALA A 104 5.65 3.41 3.33
N SER A 105 4.42 3.83 3.59
CA SER A 105 3.74 3.54 4.87
C SER A 105 3.42 2.05 5.03
N LEU A 106 3.00 1.37 3.96
CA LEU A 106 2.74 -0.08 3.97
C LEU A 106 4.06 -0.88 4.09
N TYR A 107 5.11 -0.44 3.38
CA TYR A 107 6.45 -1.01 3.51
C TYR A 107 6.98 -0.87 4.94
N SER A 108 6.76 0.28 5.55
CA SER A 108 7.09 0.55 6.94
C SER A 108 6.39 -0.42 7.90
N ALA A 109 5.07 -0.61 7.74
CA ALA A 109 4.28 -1.51 8.58
C ALA A 109 4.83 -2.95 8.54
N VAL A 110 5.09 -3.47 7.34
CA VAL A 110 5.67 -4.81 7.16
C VAL A 110 7.09 -4.90 7.74
N SER A 111 7.93 -3.88 7.52
CA SER A 111 9.29 -3.84 8.08
C SER A 111 9.30 -3.85 9.61
N TYR A 112 8.35 -3.13 10.22
CA TYR A 112 8.19 -3.10 11.67
C TYR A 112 7.76 -4.46 12.22
N GLU A 113 6.80 -5.14 11.58
CA GLU A 113 6.36 -6.48 11.97
C GLU A 113 7.47 -7.52 11.86
N LYS A 114 8.36 -7.36 10.87
CA LYS A 114 9.56 -8.19 10.72
C LYS A 114 10.66 -7.88 11.75
N GLY A 115 10.45 -6.89 12.63
CA GLY A 115 11.41 -6.49 13.65
C GLY A 115 12.49 -5.51 13.19
N ASP A 116 12.44 -5.03 11.95
CA ASP A 116 13.39 -4.03 11.43
C ASP A 116 12.83 -2.61 11.62
N THR A 117 12.97 -2.11 12.86
CA THR A 117 12.50 -0.77 13.22
C THR A 117 13.26 0.34 12.50
N ALA A 118 14.55 0.13 12.19
CA ALA A 118 15.36 1.12 11.51
C ALA A 118 14.87 1.32 10.06
N LEU A 119 14.63 0.21 9.36
CA LEU A 119 14.04 0.25 8.03
C LEU A 119 12.63 0.81 8.03
N ALA A 120 11.81 0.44 9.02
CA ALA A 120 10.46 0.98 9.17
C ALA A 120 10.46 2.52 9.29
N LEU A 121 11.31 3.07 10.17
CA LEU A 121 11.45 4.52 10.32
C LEU A 121 11.97 5.20 9.05
N ALA A 122 12.95 4.61 8.37
CA ALA A 122 13.46 5.14 7.09
C ALA A 122 12.37 5.17 6.00
N ALA A 123 11.52 4.14 5.95
CA ALA A 123 10.37 4.11 5.04
C ALA A 123 9.34 5.20 5.39
N LEU A 124 9.10 5.48 6.68
CA LEU A 124 8.24 6.61 7.08
C LEU A 124 8.84 7.97 6.69
N ASP A 125 10.15 8.14 6.80
CA ASP A 125 10.80 9.37 6.36
C ASP A 125 10.66 9.55 4.84
N GLN A 126 10.71 8.46 4.04
CA GLN A 126 10.40 8.50 2.62
C GLN A 126 8.94 8.88 2.35
N ALA A 127 7.98 8.30 3.09
CA ALA A 127 6.56 8.64 2.97
C ALA A 127 6.30 10.13 3.26
N LEU A 128 6.94 10.67 4.29
CA LEU A 128 6.79 12.06 4.71
C LEU A 128 7.58 13.06 3.84
N CYS A 129 8.56 12.58 3.07
CA CYS A 129 9.19 13.38 2.02
C CYS A 129 8.24 13.59 0.83
N ASP A 130 7.46 12.55 0.49
CA ASP A 130 6.46 12.59 -0.58
C ASP A 130 5.21 13.40 -0.16
N ASP A 131 4.67 13.14 1.03
CA ASP A 131 3.61 13.92 1.66
C ASP A 131 3.88 14.14 3.16
N PRO A 132 4.33 15.35 3.56
CA PRO A 132 4.63 15.68 4.96
C PRO A 132 3.47 15.55 5.94
N LYS A 133 2.23 15.47 5.44
CA LYS A 133 1.01 15.36 6.25
C LYS A 133 0.35 13.99 6.14
N TYR A 134 0.99 13.01 5.51
CA TYR A 134 0.38 11.71 5.26
C TYR A 134 -0.09 11.03 6.56
N PRO A 135 -1.41 10.85 6.79
CA PRO A 135 -1.92 10.50 8.11
C PRO A 135 -1.42 9.16 8.67
N LEU A 136 -1.32 8.15 7.81
CA LEU A 136 -0.86 6.82 8.22
C LEU A 136 0.62 6.85 8.61
N ALA A 137 1.48 7.56 7.87
CA ALA A 137 2.89 7.67 8.20
C ALA A 137 3.10 8.36 9.55
N LEU A 138 2.38 9.44 9.81
CA LEU A 138 2.40 10.14 11.10
C LEU A 138 1.89 9.26 12.25
N LEU A 139 0.85 8.45 11.99
CA LEU A 139 0.33 7.49 12.97
C LEU A 139 1.35 6.41 13.31
N LEU A 140 1.90 5.74 12.31
CA LEU A 140 2.90 4.68 12.49
C LEU A 140 4.16 5.20 13.19
N ARG A 141 4.59 6.42 12.88
CA ARG A 141 5.73 7.04 13.57
C ARG A 141 5.50 7.15 15.07
N ARG A 142 4.29 7.54 15.50
CA ARG A 142 3.93 7.60 16.92
C ARG A 142 3.90 6.22 17.56
N VAL A 143 3.38 5.21 16.86
CA VAL A 143 3.34 3.82 17.34
C VAL A 143 4.75 3.29 17.59
N TYR A 144 5.67 3.48 16.65
CA TYR A 144 7.03 2.96 16.76
C TYR A 144 7.84 3.69 17.83
N LEU A 145 7.72 5.03 17.90
CA LEU A 145 8.39 5.83 18.92
C LEU A 145 7.86 5.55 20.34
N ALA A 146 6.62 5.07 20.46
CA ALA A 146 6.05 4.59 21.71
C ALA A 146 6.52 3.18 22.09
N GLY A 147 7.31 2.51 21.24
CA GLY A 147 7.86 1.18 21.52
C GLY A 147 6.81 0.06 21.55
N TRP A 148 5.74 0.18 20.77
CA TRP A 148 4.71 -0.86 20.69
C TRP A 148 5.29 -2.20 20.20
N PRO A 149 5.02 -3.33 20.85
CA PRO A 149 5.53 -4.62 20.38
C PRO A 149 5.04 -4.94 18.96
N ALA A 150 5.93 -5.47 18.11
CA ALA A 150 5.61 -5.86 16.73
C ALA A 150 4.45 -6.87 16.67
N GLU A 151 4.42 -7.83 17.60
CA GLU A 151 3.33 -8.80 17.72
C GLU A 151 1.98 -8.13 18.03
N SER A 152 1.95 -7.13 18.91
CA SER A 152 0.73 -6.39 19.23
C SER A 152 0.21 -5.61 18.02
N PHE A 153 1.11 -5.07 17.19
CA PHE A 153 0.74 -4.42 15.94
C PHE A 153 0.13 -5.42 14.94
N ALA A 154 0.77 -6.57 14.75
CA ALA A 154 0.26 -7.64 13.89
C ALA A 154 -1.12 -8.15 14.34
N THR A 155 -1.32 -8.34 15.65
CA THR A 155 -2.63 -8.73 16.22
C THR A 155 -3.69 -7.67 15.93
N MET A 156 -3.43 -6.39 16.20
CA MET A 156 -4.38 -5.31 15.95
C MET A 156 -4.80 -5.27 14.47
N ARG A 157 -3.83 -5.39 13.56
CA ARG A 157 -4.09 -5.38 12.12
C ARG A 157 -4.95 -6.57 11.68
N MET A 158 -4.65 -7.77 12.20
CA MET A 158 -5.44 -8.98 11.97
C MET A 158 -6.89 -8.83 12.46
N GLU A 159 -7.12 -8.19 13.60
CA GLU A 159 -8.46 -7.93 14.14
C GLU A 159 -9.26 -6.88 13.33
N LEU A 160 -8.58 -5.92 12.70
CA LEU A 160 -9.21 -4.88 11.89
C LEU A 160 -9.55 -5.34 10.48
N HIS A 161 -8.75 -6.24 9.89
CA HIS A 161 -8.92 -6.65 8.49
C HIS A 161 -10.32 -7.22 8.16
N PRO A 162 -10.97 -8.06 9.00
CA PRO A 162 -12.33 -8.52 8.75
C PRO A 162 -13.35 -7.39 8.62
N LYS A 163 -13.16 -6.27 9.34
CA LYS A 163 -14.05 -5.09 9.25
C LYS A 163 -13.87 -4.37 7.92
N VAL A 164 -12.63 -4.27 7.44
CA VAL A 164 -12.32 -3.71 6.12
C VAL A 164 -12.91 -4.59 5.01
N CYS A 165 -12.74 -5.91 5.11
CA CYS A 165 -13.35 -6.87 4.18
C CYS A 165 -14.87 -6.75 4.17
N ALA A 166 -15.52 -6.63 5.34
CA ALA A 166 -16.95 -6.39 5.41
C ALA A 166 -17.32 -5.08 4.69
N ALA A 167 -16.62 -3.97 4.95
CA ALA A 167 -16.92 -2.71 4.29
C ALA A 167 -16.81 -2.78 2.75
N LEU A 168 -15.87 -3.57 2.22
CA LEU A 168 -15.63 -3.69 0.78
C LEU A 168 -16.52 -4.71 0.07
N PHE A 169 -16.84 -5.82 0.75
CA PHE A 169 -17.44 -7.01 0.12
C PHE A 169 -18.83 -7.37 0.65
N SER A 170 -19.39 -6.62 1.61
CA SER A 170 -20.81 -6.77 1.95
C SER A 170 -21.68 -6.40 0.75
N GLU A 171 -22.73 -7.19 0.50
CA GLU A 171 -23.78 -6.93 -0.48
C GLU A 171 -24.82 -5.94 0.04
#